data_AF-A0A942MQP5-F1
#
_entry.id   AF-A0A942MQP5-F1
#
_cell.length_a   1.000
_cell.length_b   1.000
_cell.length_c   1.000
_cell.angle_alpha   90.00
_cell.angle_beta   90.00
_cell.angle_gamma   90.00
#
_symmetry.space_group_name_H-M   'P 1'
#
loop_
_entity.id
_entity.type
_entity.pdbx_description
1 polymer ?
#
loop_
_entity_poly.entity_id
_entity_poly.type
_entity_poly.pdbx_seq_one_letter_code
_entity_poly.pdbx_strand_id
1 'polypeptide(L)' 'MCEMLGGICTKTGYRLLKQNRIKHFKIGRVYKIPKLYIFEYLEVIKESSA' A
#
# COMPACT_ATOMS: atom_id res chain seq x y z
N MET A 1 -0.80 -0.98 -9.22
CA MET A 1 -0.99 -1.34 -7.80
C MET A 1 -0.31 -2.67 -7.50
N CYS A 2 -0.78 -3.78 -8.08
CA CYS A 2 -0.25 -5.13 -7.86
C CYS A 2 1.28 -5.27 -7.99
N GLU A 3 1.83 -4.87 -9.14
CA GLU A 3 3.29 -4.81 -9.39
C GLU A 3 4.03 -4.04 -8.28
N MET A 4 3.55 -2.85 -7.95
CA MET A 4 4.17 -1.97 -6.95
C MET A 4 4.07 -2.51 -5.53
N LEU A 5 3.12 -3.40 -5.23
CA LEU A 5 2.94 -4.02 -3.91
C LEU A 5 3.68 -5.37 -3.79
N GLY A 6 4.67 -5.62 -4.66
CA GLY A 6 5.44 -6.86 -4.67
C GLY A 6 4.83 -7.96 -5.55
N GLY A 7 4.11 -7.60 -6.62
CA GLY A 7 3.54 -8.57 -7.56
C GLY A 7 2.31 -9.34 -7.06
N ILE A 8 1.61 -8.83 -6.03
CA ILE A 8 0.44 -9.51 -5.47
C ILE A 8 -0.77 -9.48 -6.42
N CYS A 9 -1.67 -10.46 -6.31
CA CYS A 9 -2.88 -10.46 -7.12
C CYS A 9 -3.87 -9.33 -6.73
N THR A 10 -4.74 -8.94 -7.67
CA THR A 10 -5.70 -7.84 -7.50
C THR A 10 -6.64 -8.05 -6.30
N LYS A 11 -7.13 -9.29 -6.10
CA LYS A 11 -8.00 -9.64 -4.97
C LYS A 11 -7.30 -9.39 -3.63
N THR A 12 -6.04 -9.80 -3.51
CA THR A 12 -5.25 -9.58 -2.30
C THR A 12 -4.99 -8.08 -2.08
N GLY A 13 -4.61 -7.35 -3.13
CA GLY A 13 -4.41 -5.90 -3.03
C GLY A 13 -5.65 -5.15 -2.55
N TYR A 14 -6.83 -5.46 -3.11
CA TYR A 14 -8.08 -4.87 -2.62
C TYR A 14 -8.47 -5.31 -1.21
N ARG A 15 -8.12 -6.54 -0.80
CA ARG A 15 -8.33 -6.99 0.59
C ARG A 15 -7.48 -6.17 1.56
N LEU A 16 -6.23 -5.89 1.23
CA LEU A 16 -5.34 -5.05 2.04
C LEU A 16 -5.89 -3.63 2.19
N LEU A 17 -6.37 -3.03 1.08
CA LEU A 17 -7.03 -1.73 1.10
C LEU A 17 -8.30 -1.73 1.96
N LYS A 18 -9.17 -2.73 1.80
CA LYS A 18 -10.41 -2.83 2.59
C LYS A 18 -10.14 -3.03 4.09
N GLN A 19 -9.04 -3.69 4.43
CA GLN A 19 -8.61 -3.93 5.81
C GLN A 19 -7.73 -2.80 6.37
N ASN A 20 -7.53 -1.70 5.63
CA ASN A 20 -6.62 -0.59 5.99
C ASN A 20 -5.20 -1.06 6.37
N ARG A 21 -4.72 -2.15 5.77
CA ARG A 21 -3.37 -2.71 6.01
C ARG A 21 -2.26 -1.93 5.30
N ILE A 22 -2.64 -1.09 4.35
CA ILE A 22 -1.74 -0.20 3.61
C ILE A 22 -2.32 1.20 3.73
N LYS A 23 -1.49 2.19 4.08
CA LYS A 23 -1.94 3.58 4.11
C LYS A 23 -2.39 4.01 2.72
N HIS A 24 -3.54 4.68 2.64
CA HIS A 24 -4.11 5.13 1.37
C HIS A 24 -5.10 6.27 1.58
N PHE A 25 -5.37 7.01 0.51
CA PHE A 25 -6.49 7.94 0.43
C PHE A 25 -7.66 7.28 -0.30
N LYS A 26 -8.82 7.22 0.35
CA LYS A 26 -10.05 6.78 -0.28
C LYS A 26 -10.84 8.02 -0.71
N ILE A 27 -10.91 8.26 -2.02
CA ILE A 27 -11.64 9.38 -2.59
C ILE A 27 -12.84 8.81 -3.35
N GLY A 28 -14.02 8.92 -2.72
CA GLY A 28 -15.23 8.25 -3.19
C GLY A 28 -15.04 6.73 -3.28
N ARG A 29 -15.15 6.19 -4.50
CA ARG A 29 -14.99 4.75 -4.78
C ARG A 29 -13.57 4.33 -5.15
N VAL A 30 -12.64 5.28 -5.23
CA VAL A 30 -11.27 5.04 -5.70
C VAL A 30 -10.29 5.05 -4.53
N TYR A 31 -9.41 4.06 -4.49
CA TYR A 31 -8.24 4.06 -3.60
C TYR A 31 -7.04 4.66 -4.33
N LYS A 32 -6.37 5.61 -3.69
CA LYS A 32 -5.14 6.23 -4.16
C LYS A 32 -4.04 5.94 -3.15
N ILE A 33 -2.94 5.34 -3.61
CA ILE A 33 -1.78 5.01 -2.78
C ILE A 33 -0.60 5.88 -3.25
N PRO A 34 -0.19 6.87 -2.46
CA PRO A 34 1.09 7.57 -2.65
C PRO A 34 2.27 6.59 -2.66
N LYS A 35 3.31 6.90 -3.45
CA LYS A 35 4.53 6.07 -3.52
C LYS A 35 5.20 5.86 -2.16
N LEU A 36 5.18 6.89 -1.30
CA LEU A 36 5.72 6.81 0.06
C LEU A 36 5.12 5.64 0.85
N TYR A 37 3.80 5.48 0.83
CA TYR A 37 3.11 4.41 1.55
C TYR A 37 3.37 3.02 0.96
N ILE A 38 3.75 2.95 -0.31
CA ILE A 38 4.21 1.70 -0.93
C ILE A 38 5.58 1.32 -0.37
N PHE A 39 6.51 2.28 -0.29
CA PHE A 39 7.83 2.03 0.29
C PHE A 39 7.76 1.69 1.78
N GLU A 40 6.85 2.33 2.52
CA GLU A 40 6.57 2.00 3.92
C GLU A 40 6.02 0.57 4.05
N TYR A 41 5.04 0.19 3.22
CA TYR A 41 4.48 -1.16 3.22
C TYR A 41 5.50 -2.24 2.85
N LEU A 42 6.42 -1.94 1.92
CA LEU A 42 7.50 -2.85 1.52
C LEU A 42 8.69 -2.83 2.49
N GLU A 43 8.61 -2.06 3.59
CA GLU A 43 9.68 -1.88 4.58
C GLU A 43 11.02 -1.41 3.98
N VAL A 44 10.99 -0.76 2.81
CA VAL A 44 12.19 -0.23 2.13
C VAL A 44 12.71 1.02 2.86
N ILE A 45 11.79 1.78 3.45
CA ILE A 45 12.12 2.92 4.31
C ILE A 45 11.90 2.45 5.75
N LYS A 46 12.93 1.83 6.34
CA LYS A 46 13.06 1.81 7.81
C LYS A 46 13.72 3.12 8.19
N GLU A 47 13.05 3.94 8.98
CA GLU A 47 13.77 4.91 9.80
C GLU A 47 14.76 4.09 10.64
N SER A 48 16.06 4.31 10.42
CA SER A 48 17.05 3.95 11.42
C SER A 48 16.65 4.69 12.68
N SER A 49 15.98 3.99 13.60
CA SER A 49 15.96 4.38 15.00
C SER A 49 17.41 4.41 15.45
N ALA A 50 18.01 5.59 15.38
CA ALA A 50 19.24 5.94 16.08
C ALA A 50 18.87 6.40 17.50
#